data_AF-A0AAV8XJ13-F1
#
_entry.id   AF-A0AAV8XJ13-F1
#
_cell.length_a   1.000
_cell.length_b   1.000
_cell.length_c   1.000
_cell.angle_alpha   90.00
_cell.angle_beta   90.00
_cell.angle_gamma   90.00
#
_symmetry.space_group_name_H-M   'P 1'
#
loop_
_entity.id
_entity.type
_entity.pdbx_description
1 polymer ?
#
loop_
_entity_poly.entity_id
_entity_poly.type
_entity_poly.pdbx_seq_one_letter_code
_entity_poly.pdbx_strand_id
1 'polypeptide(L)'
;MSLKNFSSLSHLTKLDLSKNELRELPEDFGNLVKLKYLDLYQNQLQHLPLSFSKLKDLKWLDLKDNPLVPTVAKVAGPCLDTKQCQSCARDVVNFFVRLEKQVNSELESRNKTRQKQLEINQQKKQEEKKGKKKEKQKQNRKL
;
A
#
# COMPACT_ATOMS: atom_id res chain seq x y z
N MET A 1 16.59 12.99 8.30
CA MET A 1 16.61 13.63 6.96
C MET A 1 15.72 12.82 6.04
N SER A 2 14.71 13.43 5.44
CA SER A 2 13.74 12.74 4.59
C SER A 2 14.35 12.45 3.22
N LEU A 3 14.44 11.16 2.84
CA LEU A 3 14.99 10.64 1.58
C LEU A 3 14.14 10.97 0.33
N LYS A 4 13.44 12.11 0.30
CA LYS A 4 12.48 12.50 -0.75
C LYS A 4 13.04 12.57 -2.18
N ASN A 5 14.37 12.57 -2.35
CA ASN A 5 14.99 12.70 -3.67
C ASN A 5 15.42 11.37 -4.31
N PHE A 6 15.45 10.27 -3.56
CA PHE A 6 15.99 9.00 -4.05
C PHE A 6 15.08 8.36 -5.13
N SER A 7 13.78 8.58 -5.01
CA SER A 7 12.71 8.05 -5.85
C SER A 7 12.68 8.66 -7.26
N SER A 8 13.45 9.72 -7.50
CA SER A 8 13.59 10.38 -8.81
C SER A 8 14.59 9.68 -9.75
N LEU A 9 15.41 8.77 -9.23
CA LEU A 9 16.44 8.02 -9.96
C LEU A 9 15.83 6.88 -10.81
N SER A 10 14.88 7.22 -11.67
CA SER A 10 14.08 6.28 -12.50
C SER A 10 14.90 5.40 -13.45
N HIS A 11 16.19 5.70 -13.63
CA HIS A 11 17.12 4.97 -14.49
C HIS A 11 18.07 4.05 -13.71
N LEU A 12 17.98 4.05 -12.39
CA LEU A 12 18.79 3.20 -11.54
C LEU A 12 18.43 1.72 -11.77
N THR A 13 19.44 0.90 -12.06
CA THR A 13 19.26 -0.53 -12.35
C THR A 13 19.86 -1.45 -11.29
N LYS A 14 20.83 -0.96 -10.52
CA LYS A 14 21.44 -1.65 -9.39
C LYS A 14 21.57 -0.70 -8.23
N LEU A 15 21.23 -1.18 -7.04
CA LEU A 15 21.33 -0.44 -5.80
C LEU A 15 21.78 -1.37 -4.70
N ASP A 16 22.87 -1.00 -4.03
CA ASP A 16 23.37 -1.68 -2.85
C ASP A 16 23.23 -0.73 -1.66
N LEU A 17 22.44 -1.16 -0.68
CA LEU A 17 22.21 -0.51 0.60
C LEU A 17 22.53 -1.47 1.76
N SER A 18 23.29 -2.53 1.49
CA SER A 18 23.64 -3.54 2.48
C SER A 18 24.49 -2.97 3.62
N LYS A 19 24.39 -3.59 4.80
CA LYS A 19 25.19 -3.29 6.00
C LYS A 19 25.04 -1.83 6.46
N ASN A 20 23.81 -1.34 6.47
CA ASN A 20 23.46 -0.03 7.00
C ASN A 20 22.52 -0.17 8.21
N GLU A 21 22.02 0.96 8.70
CA GLU A 21 21.07 1.03 9.82
C GLU A 21 19.67 1.46 9.36
N LEU A 22 19.29 1.12 8.11
CA LEU A 22 18.00 1.53 7.56
C LEU A 22 16.87 0.86 8.33
N ARG A 23 16.01 1.67 8.93
CA ARG A 23 14.81 1.22 9.66
C ARG A 23 13.56 1.18 8.79
N GLU A 24 13.53 2.03 7.77
CA GLU A 24 12.45 2.14 6.81
C GLU A 24 12.98 2.52 5.43
N LEU A 25 12.22 2.16 4.40
CA LEU A 25 12.37 2.70 3.05
C LEU A 25 11.21 3.68 2.80
N PRO A 26 11.42 4.74 2.01
CA PRO A 26 10.36 5.70 1.72
C PRO A 26 9.20 5.05 0.96
N GLU A 27 7.98 5.52 1.16
CA GLU A 27 6.77 4.90 0.58
C GLU A 27 6.78 4.90 -0.96
N ASP A 28 7.54 5.79 -1.59
CA ASP A 28 7.68 5.92 -3.03
C ASP A 28 8.91 5.19 -3.60
N PHE A 29 9.56 4.31 -2.84
CA PHE A 29 10.70 3.51 -3.28
C PHE A 29 10.42 2.69 -4.56
N GLY A 30 9.17 2.26 -4.76
CA GLY A 30 8.69 1.61 -5.97
C GLY A 30 8.81 2.43 -7.26
N ASN A 31 9.11 3.73 -7.19
CA ASN A 31 9.33 4.57 -8.37
C ASN A 31 10.63 4.24 -9.12
N LEU A 32 11.52 3.43 -8.51
CA LEU A 32 12.72 2.88 -9.16
C LEU A 32 12.35 1.73 -10.12
N VAL A 33 11.47 2.02 -11.08
CA VAL A 33 10.81 1.02 -11.94
C VAL A 33 11.77 0.20 -12.81
N LYS A 34 12.99 0.70 -13.07
CA LYS A 34 14.03 0.00 -13.83
C LYS A 34 15.01 -0.78 -12.94
N LEU A 35 14.79 -0.82 -11.62
CA LEU A 35 15.69 -1.48 -10.68
C LEU A 35 15.64 -3.00 -10.89
N LYS A 36 16.81 -3.60 -11.11
CA LYS A 36 16.98 -5.04 -11.36
C LYS A 36 17.69 -5.75 -10.22
N TYR A 37 18.53 -5.04 -9.49
CA TYR A 37 19.30 -5.56 -8.36
C TYR A 37 19.15 -4.62 -7.17
N LEU A 38 18.72 -5.17 -6.04
CA LEU A 38 18.58 -4.45 -4.79
C LEU A 38 19.16 -5.28 -3.65
N ASP A 39 20.20 -4.76 -3.02
CA ASP A 39 20.75 -5.35 -1.80
C ASP A 39 20.37 -4.54 -0.58
N LEU A 40 19.63 -5.15 0.34
CA LEU A 40 19.22 -4.59 1.63
C LEU A 40 19.72 -5.45 2.79
N TYR A 41 20.66 -6.36 2.51
CA TYR A 41 21.27 -7.24 3.49
C TYR A 41 21.73 -6.48 4.74
N GLN A 42 21.49 -7.02 5.94
CA GLN A 42 21.99 -6.49 7.20
C GLN A 42 21.59 -5.02 7.43
N ASN A 43 20.30 -4.80 7.62
CA ASN A 43 19.69 -3.52 8.00
C ASN A 43 18.72 -3.72 9.19
N GLN A 44 17.90 -2.72 9.50
CA GLN A 44 16.94 -2.74 10.62
C GLN A 44 15.48 -2.68 10.11
N LEU A 45 15.23 -3.14 8.88
CA LEU A 45 13.92 -3.06 8.24
C LEU A 45 12.94 -4.05 8.89
N GLN A 46 11.82 -3.53 9.37
CA GLN A 46 10.71 -4.35 9.87
C GLN A 46 9.62 -4.55 8.80
N HIS A 47 9.49 -3.58 7.90
CA HIS A 47 8.49 -3.54 6.84
C HIS A 47 9.12 -3.08 5.52
N LEU A 48 8.44 -3.39 4.42
CA LEU A 48 8.71 -2.83 3.10
C LEU A 48 7.47 -2.04 2.64
N PRO A 49 7.66 -0.91 1.93
CA PRO A 49 6.55 -0.08 1.50
C PRO A 49 5.68 -0.78 0.45
N LEU A 50 4.40 -0.43 0.39
CA LEU A 50 3.43 -1.08 -0.51
C LEU A 50 3.84 -0.92 -1.98
N SER A 51 4.55 0.18 -2.29
CA SER A 51 5.10 0.46 -3.62
C SER A 51 6.12 -0.56 -4.14
N PHE A 52 6.61 -1.51 -3.32
CA PHE A 52 7.39 -2.65 -3.82
C PHE A 52 6.65 -3.44 -4.92
N SER A 53 5.32 -3.37 -4.98
CA SER A 53 4.51 -3.92 -6.07
C SER A 53 4.90 -3.39 -7.46
N LYS A 54 5.52 -2.21 -7.54
CA LYS A 54 5.90 -1.52 -8.78
C LYS A 54 7.26 -1.95 -9.33
N LEU A 55 8.10 -2.63 -8.54
CA LEU A 55 9.44 -3.06 -8.94
C LEU A 55 9.41 -4.32 -9.84
N LYS A 56 8.66 -4.25 -10.94
CA LYS A 56 8.37 -5.39 -11.84
C LYS A 56 9.63 -5.96 -12.53
N ASP A 57 10.66 -5.14 -12.67
CA ASP A 57 11.93 -5.52 -13.28
C ASP A 57 12.94 -6.08 -12.28
N LEU A 58 12.61 -6.13 -10.98
CA LEU A 58 13.52 -6.61 -9.95
C LEU A 58 13.83 -8.10 -10.16
N LYS A 59 15.10 -8.42 -10.34
CA LYS A 59 15.60 -9.78 -10.59
C LYS A 59 16.36 -10.36 -9.42
N TRP A 60 16.89 -9.53 -8.53
CA TRP A 60 17.69 -9.98 -7.41
C TRP A 60 17.41 -9.10 -6.20
N LEU A 61 17.16 -9.74 -5.07
CA LEU A 61 16.86 -9.10 -3.80
C LEU A 61 17.46 -9.90 -2.66
N ASP A 62 18.21 -9.24 -1.80
CA ASP A 62 18.59 -9.76 -0.48
C ASP A 62 18.01 -8.88 0.63
N LEU A 63 17.37 -9.55 1.58
CA LEU A 63 16.74 -8.97 2.77
C LEU A 63 17.23 -9.65 4.06
N LYS A 64 18.21 -10.55 3.96
CA LYS A 64 18.73 -11.31 5.10
C LYS A 64 19.27 -10.36 6.17
N ASP A 65 19.23 -10.81 7.43
CA ASP A 65 19.66 -10.04 8.61
C ASP A 65 18.90 -8.71 8.75
N ASN A 66 17.58 -8.73 8.49
CA ASN A 66 16.64 -7.67 8.85
C ASN A 66 15.55 -8.22 9.79
N PRO A 67 15.06 -7.45 10.76
CA PRO A 67 13.98 -7.84 11.68
C PRO A 67 12.59 -7.76 11.02
N LEU A 68 12.45 -8.29 9.81
CA LEU A 68 11.20 -8.25 9.04
C LEU A 68 10.06 -8.95 9.78
N VAL A 69 8.85 -8.39 9.67
CA VAL A 69 7.65 -9.07 10.19
C VAL A 69 7.50 -10.47 9.59
N PRO A 70 7.00 -11.45 10.36
CA PRO A 70 7.02 -12.87 9.97
C PRO A 70 6.44 -13.17 8.58
N THR A 71 5.38 -12.45 8.19
CA THR A 71 4.75 -12.60 6.88
C THR A 71 5.70 -12.27 5.74
N VAL A 72 6.41 -11.14 5.82
CA VAL A 72 7.35 -10.71 4.77
C VAL A 72 8.63 -11.56 4.81
N ALA A 73 9.13 -11.87 6.02
CA ALA A 73 10.30 -12.73 6.20
C ALA A 73 10.08 -14.12 5.56
N LYS A 74 8.90 -14.71 5.76
CA LYS A 74 8.53 -16.00 5.16
C LYS A 74 8.46 -15.95 3.63
N VAL A 75 7.95 -14.85 3.06
CA VAL A 75 7.86 -14.65 1.62
C VAL A 75 9.25 -14.43 1.00
N ALA A 76 10.09 -13.63 1.65
CA ALA A 76 11.45 -13.37 1.19
C ALA A 76 12.29 -14.66 1.14
N GLY A 77 12.16 -15.51 2.16
CA GLY A 77 12.93 -16.75 2.24
C GLY A 77 14.43 -16.49 2.37
N PRO A 78 15.27 -17.54 2.19
CA PRO A 78 16.71 -17.39 2.20
C PRO A 78 17.23 -16.77 0.89
N CYS A 79 18.46 -16.26 0.93
CA CYS A 79 19.22 -15.77 -0.23
C CYS A 79 20.67 -16.23 -0.08
N LEU A 80 20.89 -17.55 -0.13
CA LEU A 80 22.23 -18.16 0.01
C LEU A 80 22.95 -18.31 -1.33
N ASP A 81 22.20 -18.27 -2.43
CA ASP A 81 22.71 -18.36 -3.79
C ASP A 81 21.88 -17.48 -4.74
N THR A 82 22.39 -17.29 -5.96
CA THR A 82 21.74 -16.43 -6.96
C THR A 82 20.30 -16.84 -7.27
N LYS A 83 19.96 -18.14 -7.27
CA LYS A 83 18.60 -18.60 -7.58
C LYS A 83 17.66 -18.25 -6.43
N GLN A 84 18.10 -18.40 -5.19
CA GLN A 84 17.30 -18.05 -4.02
C GLN A 84 17.01 -16.54 -3.97
N CYS A 85 18.00 -15.69 -4.21
CA CYS A 85 17.81 -14.23 -4.25
C CYS A 85 16.92 -13.78 -5.42
N GLN A 86 16.93 -14.53 -6.54
CA GLN A 86 16.00 -14.31 -7.65
C GLN A 86 14.57 -14.70 -7.30
N SER A 87 14.39 -15.80 -6.56
CA SER A 87 13.08 -16.20 -6.03
C SER A 87 12.58 -15.18 -5.00
N CYS A 88 13.42 -14.73 -4.07
CA CYS A 88 13.11 -13.66 -3.11
C CYS A 88 12.55 -12.42 -3.82
N ALA A 89 13.25 -11.90 -4.83
CA ALA A 89 12.78 -10.74 -5.60
C ALA A 89 11.39 -10.97 -6.22
N ARG A 90 11.19 -12.12 -6.86
CA ARG A 90 9.93 -12.49 -7.50
C ARG A 90 8.79 -12.62 -6.50
N ASP A 91 9.02 -13.33 -5.40
CA ASP A 91 8.00 -13.71 -4.44
C ASP A 91 7.57 -12.50 -3.60
N VAL A 92 8.53 -11.66 -3.19
CA VAL A 92 8.27 -10.40 -2.48
C VAL A 92 7.47 -9.45 -3.36
N VAL A 93 7.89 -9.20 -4.60
CA VAL A 93 7.14 -8.30 -5.51
C VAL A 93 5.73 -8.84 -5.77
N ASN A 94 5.58 -10.14 -6.05
CA ASN A 94 4.28 -10.76 -6.25
C ASN A 94 3.37 -10.69 -5.01
N PHE A 95 3.94 -10.84 -3.82
CA PHE A 95 3.22 -10.65 -2.57
C PHE A 95 2.67 -9.22 -2.46
N PHE A 96 3.50 -8.20 -2.70
CA PHE A 96 3.06 -6.80 -2.65
C PHE A 96 2.07 -6.45 -3.76
N VAL A 97 2.18 -7.03 -4.96
CA VAL A 97 1.15 -6.88 -6.02
C VAL A 97 -0.20 -7.40 -5.56
N ARG A 98 -0.25 -8.56 -4.88
CA ARG A 98 -1.50 -9.12 -4.35
C ARG A 98 -2.04 -8.28 -3.20
N LEU A 99 -1.16 -7.85 -2.30
CA LEU A 99 -1.52 -7.01 -1.16
C LEU A 99 -2.09 -5.66 -1.60
N GLU A 100 -1.46 -4.99 -2.57
CA GLU A 100 -1.93 -3.73 -3.13
C GLU A 100 -3.33 -3.90 -3.76
N LYS A 101 -3.57 -4.99 -4.49
CA LYS A 101 -4.89 -5.31 -5.03
C LYS A 101 -5.95 -5.49 -3.93
N GLN A 102 -5.61 -6.19 -2.85
CA GLN A 102 -6.53 -6.40 -1.72
C GLN A 102 -6.88 -5.07 -1.05
N VAL A 103 -5.86 -4.26 -0.72
CA VAL A 103 -6.03 -2.93 -0.11
C VAL A 103 -6.91 -2.04 -0.98
N ASN A 104 -6.66 -2.00 -2.29
CA ASN A 104 -7.45 -1.18 -3.22
C ASN A 104 -8.90 -1.66 -3.30
N SER A 105 -9.15 -2.97 -3.41
CA SER A 105 -10.50 -3.52 -3.46
C SER A 105 -11.31 -3.27 -2.17
N GLU A 106 -10.63 -3.30 -1.02
CA GLU A 106 -11.24 -3.00 0.26
C GLU A 106 -11.56 -1.50 0.40
N LEU A 107 -10.62 -0.63 -0.01
CA LEU A 107 -10.81 0.82 0.00
C LEU A 107 -11.99 1.24 -0.91
N GLU A 108 -12.10 0.65 -2.10
CA GLU A 108 -13.22 0.86 -3.02
C GLU A 108 -14.55 0.42 -2.39
N SER A 109 -14.58 -0.75 -1.75
CA SER A 109 -15.76 -1.27 -1.06
C SER A 109 -16.20 -0.37 0.09
N ARG A 110 -15.25 0.09 0.91
CA ARG A 110 -15.50 1.03 2.01
C ARG A 110 -16.04 2.36 1.49
N ASN A 111 -15.46 2.90 0.41
CA ASN A 111 -15.93 4.13 -0.22
C ASN A 111 -17.35 4.00 -0.77
N LYS A 112 -17.69 2.88 -1.41
CA LYS A 112 -19.03 2.60 -1.92
C LYS A 112 -20.07 2.50 -0.80
N THR A 113 -19.74 1.82 0.29
CA THR A 113 -20.62 1.71 1.47
C THR A 113 -20.84 3.07 2.13
N ARG A 114 -19.76 3.86 2.29
CA ARG A 114 -19.85 5.23 2.82
C ARG A 114 -20.74 6.11 1.94
N GLN A 115 -20.60 6.03 0.62
CA GLN A 115 -21.40 6.80 -0.33
C GLN A 115 -22.90 6.44 -0.24
N LYS A 116 -23.23 5.15 -0.22
CA LYS A 116 -24.62 4.69 -0.02
C LYS A 116 -25.21 5.18 1.30
N GLN A 117 -24.43 5.16 2.38
CA GLN A 117 -24.89 5.64 3.68
C GLN A 117 -25.18 7.15 3.67
N LEU A 118 -24.35 7.92 2.96
CA LEU A 118 -24.58 9.36 2.79
C LEU A 118 -25.88 9.63 2.01
N GLU A 119 -26.14 8.87 0.94
CA GLU A 119 -27.38 8.98 0.16
C GLU A 119 -28.62 8.64 1.00
N ILE A 120 -28.58 7.54 1.76
CA ILE A 120 -29.67 7.15 2.68
C ILE A 120 -29.91 8.25 3.72
N ASN A 121 -28.84 8.78 4.32
CA ASN A 121 -28.94 9.85 5.32
C ASN A 121 -29.52 11.14 4.73
N GLN A 122 -29.21 11.46 3.46
CA GLN A 122 -29.78 12.60 2.76
C GLN A 122 -31.27 12.39 2.46
N GLN A 123 -31.68 11.20 2.02
CA GLN A 123 -33.09 10.87 1.75
C GLN A 123 -33.93 10.97 3.03
N LYS A 124 -33.50 10.36 4.14
CA LYS A 124 -34.19 10.46 5.44
C LYS A 124 -34.38 11.92 5.88
N LYS A 125 -33.33 12.74 5.76
CA LYS A 125 -33.43 14.18 6.07
C LYS A 125 -34.43 14.93 5.17
N GLN A 126 -34.54 14.55 3.88
CA GLN A 126 -35.52 15.14 2.98
C GLN A 126 -36.95 14.71 3.33
N GLU A 127 -37.16 13.45 3.70
CA GLU A 127 -38.46 12.92 4.12
C GLU A 127 -38.94 13.56 5.42
N GLU A 128 -38.07 13.68 6.43
CA GLU A 128 -38.38 14.41 7.67
C GLU A 128 -38.77 15.86 7.41
N LYS A 129 -38.05 16.55 6.51
CA LYS A 129 -38.39 17.93 6.11
C LYS A 129 -39.74 17.98 5.39
N LYS A 130 -40.07 17.01 4.53
CA LYS A 130 -41.37 16.92 3.85
C LYS A 130 -42.50 16.63 4.84
N GLY A 131 -42.30 15.73 5.81
CA GLY A 131 -43.24 15.42 6.88
C GLY A 131 -43.59 16.66 7.71
N LYS A 132 -42.57 17.36 8.23
CA LYS A 132 -42.74 18.60 9.01
C LYS A 132 -43.48 19.70 8.23
N LYS A 133 -43.25 19.80 6.91
CA LYS A 133 -43.99 20.76 6.05
C LYS A 133 -45.47 20.38 5.90
N LYS A 134 -45.79 19.09 5.70
CA LYS A 134 -47.17 18.60 5.57
C LYS A 134 -47.95 18.77 6.88
N GLU A 135 -47.32 18.52 8.03
CA GLU A 135 -47.96 18.75 9.35
C GLU A 135 -48.28 20.22 9.60
N LYS A 136 -47.34 21.13 9.33
CA LYS A 136 -47.57 22.59 9.43
C LYS A 136 -48.72 23.05 8.51
N GLN A 137 -48.80 22.52 7.29
CA GLN A 137 -49.92 22.85 6.37
C GLN A 137 -51.27 22.32 6.85
N LYS A 138 -51.33 21.16 7.51
CA LYS A 138 -52.58 20.62 8.09
C LYS A 138 -53.05 21.41 9.31
N GLN A 139 -52.14 21.90 10.16
CA GLN A 139 -52.48 22.75 11.30
C GLN A 139 -53.07 24.11 10.86
N ASN A 140 -52.52 24.72 9.81
CA ASN A 140 -53.02 26.00 9.28
C ASN A 140 -54.40 25.93 8.60
N ARG A 141 -54.88 24.74 8.21
CA ARG A 141 -56.21 24.56 7.58
C ARG A 141 -57.34 24.28 8.58
N LYS A 142 -57.02 24.16 9.87
CA LYS A 142 -57.99 23.89 10.96
C LYS A 142 -58.30 25.13 11.81
N LEU A 143 -57.86 26.31 11.37
CA LEU A 143 -58.18 27.65 11.87
C LEU A 143 -59.01 28.36 10.81
#